data_AF-A0A8T5EG53-F1
#
_entry.id   AF-A0A8T5EG53-F1
#
_cell.length_a   1.000
_cell.length_b   1.000
_cell.length_c   1.000
_cell.angle_alpha   90.00
_cell.angle_beta   90.00
_cell.angle_gamma   90.00
#
_symmetry.space_group_name_H-M   'P 1'
#
loop_
_entity.id
_entity.type
_entity.pdbx_description
1 polymer ?
#
loop_
_entity_poly.entity_id
_entity_poly.type
_entity_poly.pdbx_seq_one_letter_code
_entity_poly.pdbx_strand_id
1 'polypeptide(L)'
;MITTTLAGCLEDDEPAPTIVGEWYAWSNDPTFIAPALIFQSNGTLLLQSAYQNASYSNWSANGQELTIDEGIHNFTLSDNWLFIAESEGDACLVMSRLLLSQEDFISEAENLTLPTFCPSLLEYWTEAQ
;
A
#
# COMPACT_ATOMS: atom_id res chain seq x y z
N MET A 1 -24.33 -37.00 -22.02
CA MET A 1 -24.58 -36.37 -20.72
C MET A 1 -23.64 -35.18 -20.62
N ILE A 2 -24.18 -33.98 -20.76
CA ILE A 2 -23.43 -32.73 -20.55
C ILE A 2 -23.80 -32.29 -19.13
N THR A 3 -22.87 -32.47 -18.20
CA THR A 3 -22.99 -31.95 -16.84
C THR A 3 -22.48 -30.52 -16.84
N THR A 4 -23.33 -29.57 -17.24
CA THR A 4 -23.12 -28.15 -16.94
C THR A 4 -23.75 -27.86 -15.59
N THR A 5 -22.96 -27.99 -14.53
CA THR A 5 -23.21 -27.34 -13.24
C THR A 5 -22.32 -26.11 -13.17
N LEU A 6 -22.83 -24.96 -13.63
CA LEU A 6 -22.42 -23.67 -13.06
C LEU A 6 -23.51 -23.26 -12.08
N ALA A 7 -23.33 -23.68 -10.85
CA ALA A 7 -23.82 -22.98 -9.67
C ALA A 7 -22.59 -22.34 -9.02
N GLY A 8 -22.72 -21.09 -8.59
CA GLY A 8 -21.71 -20.30 -7.88
C GLY A 8 -21.35 -19.04 -8.67
N CYS A 9 -21.48 -17.83 -8.15
CA CYS A 9 -21.96 -17.34 -6.87
C CYS A 9 -22.44 -15.91 -7.16
N LEU A 10 -23.61 -15.52 -6.65
CA LEU A 10 -23.86 -14.12 -6.34
C LEU A 10 -22.94 -13.83 -5.15
N GLU A 11 -21.76 -13.27 -5.39
CA GLU A 11 -20.98 -12.62 -4.35
C GLU A 11 -21.01 -11.14 -4.67
N ASP A 12 -21.53 -10.37 -3.71
CA ASP A 12 -21.46 -8.92 -3.60
C ASP A 12 -20.25 -8.35 -4.37
N ASP A 13 -20.54 -7.58 -5.43
CA ASP A 13 -19.58 -6.76 -6.17
C ASP A 13 -19.05 -5.60 -5.30
N GLU A 14 -18.50 -5.89 -4.12
CA GLU A 14 -17.50 -4.98 -3.57
C GLU A 14 -16.28 -5.09 -4.49
N PRO A 15 -15.91 -4.01 -5.20
CA PRO A 15 -14.76 -4.08 -6.09
C PRO A 15 -13.57 -4.49 -5.25
N ALA A 16 -12.83 -5.51 -5.72
CA ALA A 16 -11.61 -5.96 -5.07
C ALA A 16 -10.75 -4.75 -4.65
N PRO A 17 -10.12 -4.78 -3.47
CA PRO A 17 -9.35 -3.65 -2.98
C PRO A 17 -8.35 -3.23 -4.06
N THR A 18 -8.43 -1.97 -4.47
CA THR A 18 -7.58 -1.39 -5.50
C THR A 18 -6.50 -0.53 -4.87
N ILE A 19 -5.27 -0.68 -5.36
CA ILE A 19 -4.13 0.16 -4.97
C ILE A 19 -4.31 1.60 -5.45
N VAL A 20 -5.18 1.85 -6.44
CA VAL A 20 -5.47 3.19 -6.95
C VAL A 20 -6.06 4.06 -5.85
N GLY A 21 -5.50 5.26 -5.69
CA GLY A 21 -5.91 6.25 -4.70
C GLY A 21 -4.75 6.78 -3.87
N GLU A 22 -5.13 7.47 -2.80
CA GLU A 22 -4.22 8.11 -1.86
C GLU A 22 -3.87 7.17 -0.71
N TRP A 23 -2.60 7.14 -0.35
CA TRP A 23 -2.05 6.35 0.74
C TRP A 23 -1.23 7.23 1.67
N TYR A 24 -1.58 7.20 2.94
CA TYR A 24 -1.03 8.00 3.99
C TYR A 24 -0.05 7.14 4.79
N ALA A 25 1.20 7.58 4.84
CA ALA A 25 2.21 7.03 5.73
C ALA A 25 2.40 7.99 6.91
N TRP A 26 2.89 7.47 8.02
CA TRP A 26 3.26 8.32 9.13
C TRP A 26 4.56 9.09 8.85
N SER A 27 4.58 10.38 9.19
CA SER A 27 5.74 11.26 9.07
C SER A 27 6.13 11.82 10.45
N ASN A 28 7.43 11.89 10.72
CA ASN A 28 7.98 12.58 11.90
C ASN A 28 7.70 14.10 11.89
N ASP A 29 7.35 14.67 10.74
CA ASP A 29 6.93 16.06 10.64
C ASP A 29 5.42 16.18 10.91
N PRO A 30 5.00 16.75 12.06
CA PRO A 30 3.59 16.89 12.41
C PRO A 30 2.85 17.90 11.53
N THR A 31 3.56 18.66 10.69
CA THR A 31 2.96 19.62 9.75
C THR A 31 2.71 19.02 8.37
N PHE A 32 3.25 17.84 8.09
CA PHE A 32 3.01 17.15 6.83
C PHE A 32 1.67 16.42 6.86
N ILE A 33 0.68 17.00 6.17
CA ILE A 33 -0.67 16.47 6.05
C ILE A 33 -0.97 16.25 4.56
N ALA A 34 -0.29 15.28 3.97
CA ALA A 34 -0.49 14.89 2.57
C ALA A 34 -0.31 13.38 2.41
N PRO A 35 -0.93 12.76 1.40
CA PRO A 35 -0.68 11.36 1.09
C PRO A 35 0.76 11.17 0.64
N ALA A 36 1.44 10.16 1.20
CA ALA A 36 2.82 9.83 0.84
C ALA A 36 2.90 9.28 -0.59
N LEU A 37 1.93 8.44 -0.98
CA LEU A 37 1.81 7.90 -2.32
C LEU A 37 0.41 8.13 -2.89
N ILE A 38 0.32 8.51 -4.16
CA ILE A 38 -0.94 8.56 -4.91
C ILE A 38 -0.80 7.73 -6.19
N PHE A 39 -1.43 6.56 -6.21
CA PHE A 39 -1.50 5.71 -7.40
C PHE A 39 -2.67 6.14 -8.28
N GLN A 40 -2.38 6.66 -9.48
CA GLN A 40 -3.40 7.08 -10.45
C GLN A 40 -3.71 5.95 -11.43
N SER A 41 -4.97 5.83 -11.85
CA SER A 41 -5.43 4.76 -12.78
C SER A 41 -4.80 4.81 -14.17
N ASN A 42 -4.11 5.90 -14.53
CA ASN A 42 -3.36 6.05 -15.77
C ASN A 42 -1.93 5.48 -15.70
N GLY A 43 -1.52 4.89 -14.56
CA GLY A 43 -0.17 4.34 -14.35
C GLY A 43 0.84 5.36 -13.82
N THR A 44 0.41 6.56 -13.41
CA THR A 44 1.28 7.55 -12.76
C THR A 44 1.21 7.42 -11.25
N LEU A 45 2.37 7.46 -10.59
CA LEU A 45 2.54 7.50 -9.14
C LEU A 45 3.04 8.89 -8.78
N LEU A 46 2.33 9.56 -7.87
CA LEU A 46 2.84 10.75 -7.20
C LEU A 46 3.42 10.33 -5.85
N LEU A 47 4.69 10.66 -5.62
CA LEU A 47 5.34 10.50 -4.33
C LEU A 47 5.48 11.88 -3.67
N GLN A 48 4.96 12.03 -2.46
CA GLN A 48 5.08 13.24 -1.67
C GLN A 48 5.80 12.93 -0.36
N SER A 49 6.76 13.78 0.00
CA SER A 49 7.43 13.70 1.30
C SER A 49 7.40 15.05 1.99
N ALA A 50 7.59 15.06 3.31
CA ALA A 50 7.63 16.29 4.09
C ALA A 50 8.81 17.20 3.73
N TYR A 51 9.88 16.63 3.16
CA TYR A 51 11.17 17.30 3.02
C TYR A 51 11.60 17.53 1.56
N GLN A 52 10.89 16.94 0.59
CA GLN A 52 11.22 17.04 -0.82
C GLN A 52 10.04 17.51 -1.66
N ASN A 53 10.35 18.02 -2.86
CA ASN A 53 9.31 18.30 -3.84
C ASN A 53 8.66 16.99 -4.27
N ALA A 54 7.36 17.05 -4.55
CA ALA A 54 6.65 15.90 -5.09
C ALA A 54 7.32 15.41 -6.39
N SER A 55 7.51 14.09 -6.49
CA SER A 55 8.07 13.44 -7.66
C SER A 55 7.02 12.57 -8.33
N TYR A 56 7.23 12.33 -9.62
CA TYR A 56 6.34 11.52 -10.45
C TYR A 56 7.12 10.34 -10.99
N SER A 57 6.52 9.16 -10.85
CA SER A 57 7.04 7.89 -11.32
C SER A 57 5.96 7.14 -12.10
N ASN A 58 6.35 6.14 -12.87
CA ASN A 58 5.39 5.20 -13.44
C ASN A 58 5.16 4.04 -12.47
N TRP A 59 3.96 3.47 -12.47
CA TRP A 59 3.68 2.25 -11.74
C TRP A 59 2.80 1.29 -12.52
N SER A 60 2.93 0.01 -12.19
CA SER A 60 2.02 -1.05 -12.62
C SER A 60 1.97 -2.14 -11.56
N ALA A 61 0.85 -2.86 -11.50
CA ALA A 61 0.71 -4.02 -10.62
C ALA A 61 0.33 -5.27 -11.43
N ASN A 62 0.91 -6.40 -11.07
CA ASN A 62 0.59 -7.70 -11.64
C ASN A 62 0.51 -8.75 -10.50
N GLY A 63 -0.71 -9.10 -10.09
CA GLY A 63 -0.89 -9.95 -8.91
C GLY A 63 -0.40 -9.26 -7.64
N GLN A 64 0.61 -9.85 -6.98
CA GLN A 64 1.25 -9.31 -5.77
C GLN A 64 2.56 -8.57 -6.07
N GLU A 65 2.91 -8.38 -7.34
CA GLU A 65 4.09 -7.61 -7.75
C GLU A 65 3.68 -6.18 -8.09
N LEU A 66 4.37 -5.22 -7.46
CA LEU A 66 4.25 -3.79 -7.72
C LEU A 66 5.54 -3.32 -8.39
N THR A 67 5.43 -2.77 -9.59
CA THR A 67 6.54 -2.10 -10.27
C THR A 67 6.40 -0.60 -10.07
N ILE A 68 7.44 0.05 -9.56
CA ILE A 68 7.57 1.52 -9.49
C ILE A 68 8.85 1.89 -10.24
N ASP A 69 8.71 2.65 -11.32
CA ASP A 69 9.76 2.89 -12.31
C ASP A 69 10.45 1.58 -12.75
N GLU A 70 11.72 1.37 -12.38
CA GLU A 70 12.49 0.16 -12.69
C GLU A 70 12.57 -0.82 -11.49
N GLY A 71 12.03 -0.44 -10.33
CA GLY A 71 12.00 -1.26 -9.12
C GLY A 71 10.80 -2.20 -9.09
N ILE A 72 11.02 -3.44 -8.65
CA ILE A 72 9.96 -4.44 -8.42
C ILE A 72 9.88 -4.71 -6.92
N HIS A 73 8.67 -4.65 -6.39
CA HIS A 73 8.36 -4.79 -4.97
C HIS A 73 7.26 -5.83 -4.80
N ASN A 74 7.24 -6.50 -3.64
CA ASN A 74 6.07 -7.27 -3.22
C ASN A 74 5.09 -6.34 -2.52
N PHE A 75 3.80 -6.49 -2.83
CA PHE A 75 2.77 -5.73 -2.13
C PHE A 75 1.53 -6.57 -1.85
N THR A 76 0.77 -6.14 -0.85
CA THR A 76 -0.59 -6.62 -0.65
C THR A 76 -1.47 -5.53 -0.06
N LEU A 77 -2.77 -5.73 -0.22
CA LEU A 77 -3.82 -4.88 0.32
C LEU A 77 -4.61 -5.69 1.34
N SER A 78 -4.82 -5.12 2.52
CA SER A 78 -5.74 -5.65 3.53
C SER A 78 -6.65 -4.53 3.99
N ASP A 79 -7.92 -4.58 3.60
CA ASP A 79 -8.91 -3.54 3.88
C ASP A 79 -8.41 -2.14 3.46
N ASN A 80 -8.11 -1.27 4.43
CA ASN A 80 -7.61 0.09 4.23
C ASN A 80 -6.09 0.21 4.38
N TRP A 81 -5.36 -0.91 4.35
CA TRP A 81 -3.92 -0.94 4.56
C TRP A 81 -3.18 -1.47 3.34
N LEU A 82 -2.10 -0.78 3.00
CA LEU A 82 -1.16 -1.15 1.96
C LEU A 82 0.16 -1.53 2.62
N PHE A 83 0.67 -2.69 2.24
CA PHE A 83 1.97 -3.21 2.67
C PHE A 83 2.84 -3.35 1.44
N ILE A 84 4.02 -2.73 1.44
CA ILE A 84 5.01 -2.83 0.37
C ILE A 84 6.34 -3.26 0.99
N ALA A 85 6.99 -4.27 0.40
CA ALA A 85 8.34 -4.70 0.76
C ALA A 85 9.23 -4.73 -0.49
N GLU A 86 10.49 -4.32 -0.34
CA GLU A 86 11.48 -4.40 -1.43
C GLU A 86 11.78 -5.85 -1.79
N SER A 87 12.03 -6.71 -0.80
CA SER A 87 12.18 -8.16 -0.96
C SER A 87 11.43 -8.94 0.10
N GLU A 88 11.26 -10.25 -0.11
CA GLU A 88 10.64 -11.14 0.87
C GLU A 88 11.49 -11.21 2.15
N GLY A 89 10.87 -10.97 3.30
CA GLY A 89 11.54 -10.95 4.60
C GLY A 89 12.03 -9.57 5.05
N ASP A 90 11.91 -8.55 4.19
CA ASP A 90 12.21 -7.17 4.58
C ASP A 90 11.09 -6.57 5.43
N ALA A 91 11.43 -5.51 6.16
CA ALA A 91 10.43 -4.71 6.86
C ALA A 91 9.54 -3.99 5.84
N CYS A 92 8.21 -4.00 6.07
CA CYS A 92 7.30 -3.33 5.14
C CYS A 92 7.14 -1.86 5.42
N LEU A 93 7.06 -1.12 4.34
CA LEU A 93 6.36 0.15 4.29
C LEU A 93 4.87 -0.12 4.45
N VAL A 94 4.28 0.42 5.52
CA VAL A 94 2.85 0.31 5.80
C VAL A 94 2.21 1.67 5.65
N MET A 95 1.07 1.69 4.95
CA MET A 95 0.31 2.90 4.66
C MET A 95 -1.17 2.65 4.88
N SER A 96 -1.88 3.67 5.31
CA SER A 96 -3.33 3.64 5.50
C SER A 96 -4.03 4.46 4.44
N ARG A 97 -5.24 4.06 4.09
CA ARG A 97 -6.15 4.86 3.26
C ARG A 97 -6.76 6.02 4.03
N LEU A 98 -6.68 5.98 5.35
CA LEU A 98 -7.17 7.02 6.25
C LEU A 98 -6.02 7.90 6.71
N LEU A 99 -6.28 9.21 6.78
CA LEU A 99 -5.40 10.14 7.45
C LEU A 99 -5.58 9.98 8.97
N LEU A 100 -4.61 9.35 9.62
CA LEU A 100 -4.59 9.08 11.06
C LEU A 100 -3.57 9.98 11.77
N SER A 101 -3.79 10.23 13.06
CA SER A 101 -2.75 10.80 13.91
C SER A 101 -1.60 9.79 14.08
N GLN A 102 -0.44 10.23 14.58
CA GLN A 102 0.66 9.31 14.86
C GLN A 102 0.25 8.16 15.78
N GLU A 103 -0.37 8.52 16.91
CA GLU A 103 -0.72 7.57 17.96
C GLU A 103 -1.77 6.57 17.45
N ASP A 104 -2.76 7.05 16.70
CA ASP A 104 -3.78 6.18 16.09
C ASP A 104 -3.17 5.28 15.00
N PHE A 105 -2.30 5.82 14.15
CA PHE A 105 -1.65 5.04 13.09
C PHE A 105 -0.82 3.90 13.68
N ILE A 106 0.03 4.18 14.69
CA ILE A 106 0.85 3.17 15.35
C ILE A 106 -0.05 2.15 16.05
N SER A 107 -1.03 2.62 16.83
CA SER A 107 -1.92 1.74 17.57
C SER A 107 -2.74 0.83 16.65
N GLU A 108 -3.19 1.31 15.49
CA GLU A 108 -3.90 0.48 14.53
C GLU A 108 -2.94 -0.48 13.81
N ALA A 109 -1.76 0.01 13.37
CA ALA A 109 -0.78 -0.79 12.66
C ALA A 109 -0.25 -1.97 13.47
N GLU A 110 -0.03 -1.80 14.77
CA GLU A 110 0.41 -2.87 15.68
C GLU A 110 -0.63 -3.99 15.86
N ASN A 111 -1.91 -3.70 15.61
CA ASN A 111 -3.00 -4.68 15.69
C ASN A 111 -3.26 -5.39 14.35
N LEU A 112 -2.56 -5.02 13.27
CA LEU A 112 -2.72 -5.64 11.97
C LEU A 112 -2.09 -7.03 11.93
N THR A 113 -2.73 -7.95 11.20
CA THR A 113 -2.10 -9.21 10.82
C THR A 113 -1.17 -8.94 9.64
N LEU A 114 0.15 -9.02 9.88
CA LEU A 114 1.13 -8.76 8.82
C LEU A 114 1.13 -9.87 7.76
N PRO A 115 1.38 -9.51 6.49
CA PRO A 115 1.58 -10.49 5.41
C PRO A 115 2.78 -11.40 5.67
N THR A 116 2.76 -12.64 5.17
CA THR A 116 3.86 -13.61 5.38
C THR A 116 5.20 -13.16 4.80
N PHE A 117 5.19 -12.35 3.72
CA PHE A 117 6.40 -11.77 3.15
C PHE A 117 6.98 -10.62 3.98
N CYS A 118 6.29 -10.23 5.06
CA CYS A 118 6.50 -9.04 5.85
C CYS A 118 6.57 -9.37 7.35
N PRO A 119 7.73 -9.81 7.87
CA PRO A 119 7.84 -10.25 9.26
C PRO A 119 7.76 -9.10 10.27
N SER A 120 7.96 -7.85 9.84
CA SER A 120 7.95 -6.68 10.72
C SER A 120 7.51 -5.41 9.99
N LEU A 121 6.97 -4.47 10.76
CA LEU A 121 6.73 -3.10 10.31
C LEU A 121 8.05 -2.36 10.17
N LEU A 122 8.24 -1.61 9.10
CA LEU A 122 9.25 -0.56 9.07
C LEU A 122 8.74 0.54 10.00
N GLU A 123 9.43 0.77 11.12
CA GLU A 123 8.97 1.72 12.16
C GLU A 123 8.70 3.12 11.60
N TYR A 124 9.33 3.48 10.47
CA TYR A 124 9.26 4.80 9.88
C TYR A 124 9.42 4.75 8.36
N TRP A 125 8.75 5.68 7.65
CA TRP A 125 9.26 6.18 6.37
C TRP A 125 10.51 7.04 6.64
N THR A 126 11.58 6.42 7.14
CA THR A 126 12.92 6.98 7.02
C THR A 126 13.39 6.57 5.65
N GLU A 127 13.49 7.53 4.72
CA GLU A 127 14.34 7.30 3.56
C GLU A 127 15.67 6.73 4.06
N ALA A 128 16.05 5.57 3.52
CA ALA A 128 17.43 5.14 3.58
C ALA A 128 18.29 6.33 3.09
N GLN A 129 19.25 6.72 3.92
CA GLN A 129 20.23 7.75 3.58
C GLN A 129 21.02 7.41 2.33
#